data_AF-A0AAD8PHR8-F1
#
_entry.id   AF-A0AAD8PHR8-F1
#
_cell.length_a   1.000
_cell.length_b   1.000
_cell.length_c   1.000
_cell.angle_alpha   90.00
_cell.angle_beta   90.00
_cell.angle_gamma   90.00
#
_symmetry.space_group_name_H-M   'P 1'
#
loop_
_entity.id
_entity.type
_entity.pdbx_description
1 polymer ?
#
loop_
_entity_poly.entity_id
_entity_poly.type
_entity_poly.pdbx_seq_one_letter_code
_entity_poly.pdbx_strand_id
1 'polypeptide(L)'
;DMYCTLIVVHPQHSHAVYLDSGRDKKKDYTHIRALLNDALTGFANKAGPLKVERKSRGGLVLTHTTNFPCLRQSKEDNGMDAWYAILQMQEYIKYADDMLLPESLRERSGEFFYGYGLPPNDEIELRLEMSRDERPFNTLEGCRPFPLGMPTTYVVYKGRVPGVYDDWEDYRRQVHRFSGNSYKGYPTRVEAEGRYARYLAGEMRDMRRNRMKTMAFVMMVIVTMLVMFYVIVV
;
A
#
# COMPACT_ATOMS: atom_id res chain seq x y z
N ASP A 1 6.47 -24.66 1.15
CA ASP A 1 7.46 -24.49 0.06
C ASP A 1 8.17 -23.16 0.19
N MET A 2 9.46 -23.21 0.54
CA MET A 2 10.26 -22.03 0.93
C MET A 2 10.55 -21.04 -0.19
N TYR A 3 10.28 -21.35 -1.46
CA TYR A 3 10.56 -20.44 -2.57
C TYR A 3 9.46 -20.53 -3.62
N CYS A 4 8.61 -19.51 -3.66
CA CYS A 4 7.56 -19.37 -4.66
C CYS A 4 7.47 -17.91 -5.11
N THR A 5 7.23 -17.72 -6.40
CA THR A 5 7.03 -16.40 -7.01
C THR A 5 5.90 -16.54 -8.02
N LEU A 6 4.90 -15.67 -7.94
CA LEU A 6 3.86 -15.57 -8.95
C LEU A 6 4.38 -14.72 -10.12
N ILE A 7 4.34 -15.27 -11.33
CA ILE A 7 4.69 -14.54 -12.56
C ILE A 7 3.44 -14.38 -13.40
N VAL A 8 3.01 -13.14 -13.60
CA VAL A 8 1.88 -12.80 -14.46
C VAL A 8 2.41 -12.35 -15.82
N VAL A 9 1.97 -13.02 -16.89
CA VAL A 9 2.47 -12.76 -18.25
C VAL A 9 1.37 -12.17 -19.12
N HIS A 10 1.67 -11.04 -19.76
CA HIS A 10 0.83 -10.36 -20.73
C HIS A 10 1.49 -10.42 -22.11
N PRO A 11 1.37 -11.56 -22.84
CA PRO A 11 2.15 -11.79 -24.06
C PRO A 11 1.79 -10.80 -25.16
N GLN A 12 0.51 -10.43 -25.28
CA GLN A 12 0.03 -9.44 -26.27
C GLN A 12 0.64 -8.05 -26.08
N HIS A 13 1.11 -7.71 -24.88
CA HIS A 13 1.74 -6.41 -24.58
C HIS A 13 3.25 -6.51 -24.37
N SER A 14 3.86 -7.67 -24.67
CA SER A 14 5.27 -7.96 -24.40
C SER A 14 5.69 -7.61 -22.95
N HIS A 15 4.90 -7.99 -21.95
CA HIS A 15 5.15 -7.62 -20.54
C HIS A 15 4.96 -8.79 -19.58
N ALA A 16 5.80 -8.87 -18.55
CA ALA A 16 5.69 -9.84 -17.46
C ALA A 16 6.00 -9.17 -16.11
N VAL A 17 5.18 -9.48 -15.10
CA VAL A 17 5.28 -8.97 -13.73
C VAL A 17 5.60 -10.10 -12.77
N TYR A 18 6.57 -9.89 -11.90
CA TYR A 18 7.01 -10.84 -10.89
C TYR A 18 6.54 -10.35 -9.52
N LEU A 19 5.74 -11.17 -8.87
CA LEU A 19 5.17 -10.91 -7.55
C LEU A 19 5.84 -11.88 -6.57
N ASP A 20 6.72 -11.33 -5.77
CA ASP A 20 7.60 -12.04 -4.85
C ASP A 20 7.33 -11.56 -3.43
N SER A 21 7.16 -12.49 -2.49
CA SER A 21 6.86 -12.16 -1.09
C SER A 21 8.10 -11.81 -0.27
N GLY A 22 9.30 -12.25 -0.70
CA GLY A 22 10.54 -12.08 0.04
C GLY A 22 11.01 -10.62 0.11
N ARG A 23 11.70 -10.24 1.20
CA ARG A 23 12.23 -8.87 1.39
C ARG A 23 13.73 -8.75 1.17
N ASP A 24 14.49 -9.73 1.64
CA ASP A 24 15.92 -9.52 1.91
C ASP A 24 16.86 -10.14 0.86
N LYS A 25 16.33 -11.00 -0.02
CA LYS A 25 17.12 -11.71 -1.04
C LYS A 25 16.61 -11.38 -2.43
N LYS A 26 17.45 -10.73 -3.24
CA LYS A 26 17.17 -10.53 -4.66
C LYS A 26 17.21 -11.88 -5.38
N LYS A 27 16.07 -12.32 -5.89
CA LYS A 27 15.96 -13.56 -6.69
C LYS A 27 16.57 -13.34 -8.09
N ASP A 28 17.32 -14.32 -8.59
CA ASP A 28 17.83 -14.34 -9.96
C ASP A 28 16.79 -14.94 -10.90
N TYR A 29 16.34 -14.14 -11.86
CA TYR A 29 15.34 -14.52 -12.85
C TYR A 29 15.92 -14.69 -14.26
N THR A 30 17.25 -14.77 -14.42
CA THR A 30 17.89 -14.78 -15.74
C THR A 30 17.37 -15.90 -16.63
N HIS A 31 17.32 -17.13 -16.13
CA HIS A 31 16.87 -18.29 -16.90
C HIS A 31 15.37 -18.24 -17.22
N ILE A 32 14.53 -17.84 -16.25
CA ILE A 32 13.08 -17.73 -16.51
C ILE A 32 12.77 -16.60 -17.49
N ARG A 33 13.53 -15.50 -17.48
CA ARG A 33 13.38 -14.42 -18.46
C ARG A 33 13.67 -14.92 -19.87
N ALA A 34 14.76 -15.66 -20.05
CA ALA A 34 15.10 -16.27 -21.33
C ALA A 34 13.98 -17.22 -21.82
N LEU A 35 13.53 -18.14 -20.95
CA LEU A 35 12.45 -19.07 -21.26
C LEU A 35 11.16 -18.36 -21.70
N LEU A 36 10.79 -17.28 -21.00
CA LEU A 36 9.58 -16.51 -21.33
C LEU A 36 9.71 -15.73 -22.66
N ASN A 37 10.91 -15.29 -23.03
CA ASN A 37 11.16 -14.65 -24.33
C ASN A 37 11.04 -15.66 -25.49
N ASP A 38 11.57 -16.88 -25.29
CA ASP A 38 11.42 -17.97 -26.25
C ASP A 38 9.94 -18.34 -26.41
N ALA A 39 9.21 -18.45 -25.30
CA ALA A 39 7.77 -18.70 -25.30
C ALA A 39 6.97 -17.58 -25.99
N LEU A 40 7.36 -16.31 -25.81
CA LEU A 40 6.73 -15.18 -26.50
C LEU A 40 6.88 -15.28 -28.02
N THR A 41 8.04 -15.73 -28.50
CA THR A 41 8.28 -15.96 -29.93
C THR A 41 7.34 -17.03 -30.48
N GLY A 42 7.22 -18.16 -29.78
CA GLY A 42 6.25 -19.20 -30.12
C GLY A 42 4.80 -18.71 -30.10
N PHE A 43 4.44 -17.89 -29.11
CA PHE A 43 3.12 -17.28 -29.01
C PHE A 43 2.81 -16.36 -30.19
N ALA A 44 3.72 -15.44 -30.55
CA ALA A 44 3.53 -14.52 -31.67
C ALA A 44 3.33 -15.25 -33.01
N ASN A 45 4.09 -16.33 -33.23
CA ASN A 45 3.96 -17.16 -34.43
C ASN A 45 2.57 -17.82 -34.54
N LYS A 46 1.91 -18.11 -33.40
CA LYS A 46 0.60 -18.78 -33.37
C LYS A 46 -0.58 -17.81 -33.28
N ALA A 47 -0.46 -16.76 -32.45
CA ALA A 47 -1.54 -15.82 -32.14
C ALA A 47 -1.62 -14.64 -33.12
N GLY A 48 -0.63 -14.49 -34.00
CA GLY A 48 -0.51 -13.34 -34.89
C GLY A 48 0.23 -12.15 -34.24
N PRO A 49 0.19 -10.97 -34.87
CA PRO A 49 0.97 -9.82 -34.44
C PRO A 49 0.60 -9.39 -33.01
N LEU A 50 1.63 -9.07 -32.22
CA LEU A 50 1.48 -8.57 -30.85
C LEU A 50 0.93 -7.14 -30.86
N LYS A 51 0.08 -6.79 -29.88
CA LYS A 51 -0.41 -5.40 -29.73
C LYS A 51 0.71 -4.42 -29.40
N VAL A 52 1.66 -4.85 -28.56
CA VAL A 52 2.89 -4.10 -28.28
C VAL A 52 4.04 -5.06 -28.50
N GLU A 53 4.92 -4.71 -29.43
CA GLU A 53 6.09 -5.50 -29.76
C GLU A 53 7.35 -4.88 -29.15
N ARG A 54 8.23 -5.72 -28.60
CA ARG A 54 9.57 -5.33 -28.14
C ARG A 54 10.58 -6.30 -28.72
N LYS A 55 11.70 -5.74 -29.22
CA LYS A 55 12.78 -6.50 -29.86
C LYS A 55 14.12 -6.21 -29.19
N SER A 56 14.98 -7.22 -29.15
CA SER A 56 16.40 -7.14 -28.79
C SER A 56 17.23 -7.89 -29.84
N ARG A 57 18.56 -7.94 -29.68
CA ARG A 57 19.48 -8.66 -30.60
C ARG A 57 19.11 -10.14 -30.80
N GLY A 58 18.37 -10.74 -29.86
CA GLY A 58 17.92 -12.14 -29.90
C GLY A 58 16.47 -12.36 -30.35
N GLY A 59 15.75 -11.33 -30.83
CA GLY A 59 14.35 -11.45 -31.26
C GLY A 59 13.35 -10.77 -30.33
N LEU A 60 12.14 -11.33 -30.25
CA LEU A 60 11.06 -10.79 -29.41
C LEU A 60 11.41 -10.95 -27.93
N VAL A 61 11.16 -9.90 -27.15
CA VAL A 61 11.45 -9.88 -25.71
C VAL A 61 10.28 -9.34 -24.90
N LEU A 62 10.15 -9.82 -23.67
CA LEU A 62 9.26 -9.28 -22.67
C LEU A 62 9.97 -8.16 -21.90
N THR A 63 9.22 -7.13 -21.56
CA THR A 63 9.59 -6.22 -20.47
C THR A 63 9.34 -6.96 -19.15
N HIS A 64 10.31 -6.99 -18.26
CA HIS A 64 10.21 -7.73 -16.99
C HIS A 64 10.23 -6.77 -15.79
N THR A 65 9.15 -6.75 -15.02
CA THR A 65 9.00 -5.89 -13.83
C THR A 65 9.10 -6.72 -12.55
N THR A 66 10.14 -6.51 -11.74
CA THR A 66 10.38 -7.26 -10.49
C THR A 66 10.11 -6.46 -9.22
N ASN A 67 9.98 -5.14 -9.33
CA ASN A 67 9.81 -4.23 -8.18
C ASN A 67 8.35 -3.83 -7.99
N PHE A 68 7.41 -4.71 -8.31
CA PHE A 68 6.00 -4.40 -8.19
C PHE A 68 5.58 -4.34 -6.71
N PRO A 69 4.77 -3.35 -6.29
CA PRO A 69 4.23 -3.29 -4.94
C PRO A 69 3.21 -4.42 -4.78
N CYS A 70 3.67 -5.53 -4.19
CA CYS A 70 2.88 -6.71 -3.91
C CYS A 70 2.97 -7.07 -2.43
N LEU A 71 2.08 -7.94 -1.98
CA LEU A 71 2.06 -8.42 -0.61
C LEU A 71 3.40 -9.13 -0.25
N ARG A 72 4.02 -8.71 0.85
CA ARG A 72 5.32 -9.24 1.34
C ARG A 72 5.15 -9.89 2.71
N GLN A 73 6.07 -10.78 3.08
CA GLN A 73 6.10 -11.38 4.43
C GLN A 73 6.30 -10.29 5.50
N SER A 74 5.65 -10.34 6.66
CA SER A 74 5.72 -9.25 7.65
C SER A 74 7.04 -9.22 8.44
N LYS A 75 7.63 -10.39 8.68
CA LYS A 75 8.87 -10.63 9.44
C LYS A 75 9.96 -11.24 8.53
N GLU A 76 11.08 -11.66 9.12
CA GLU A 76 12.05 -12.55 8.45
C GLU A 76 11.33 -13.73 7.79
N ASP A 77 11.96 -14.27 6.73
CA ASP A 77 11.43 -15.35 5.91
C ASP A 77 10.75 -16.45 6.75
N ASN A 78 9.42 -16.53 6.65
CA ASN A 78 8.59 -17.47 7.41
C ASN A 78 8.32 -18.76 6.62
N GLY A 79 8.91 -18.93 5.43
CA GLY A 79 8.79 -20.12 4.60
C GLY A 79 7.42 -20.30 3.93
N MET A 80 6.57 -19.26 3.94
CA MET A 80 5.20 -19.30 3.39
C MET A 80 5.09 -18.73 1.97
N ASP A 81 6.18 -18.67 1.19
CA ASP A 81 6.17 -18.07 -0.15
C ASP A 81 5.05 -18.59 -1.05
N ALA A 82 4.80 -19.91 -1.06
CA ALA A 82 3.75 -20.51 -1.89
C ALA A 82 2.35 -20.04 -1.51
N TRP A 83 2.13 -19.86 -0.21
CA TRP A 83 0.87 -19.35 0.30
C TRP A 83 0.68 -17.87 -0.09
N TYR A 84 1.73 -17.07 -0.03
CA TYR A 84 1.70 -15.68 -0.54
C TYR A 84 1.42 -15.62 -2.04
N ALA A 85 1.98 -16.54 -2.82
CA ALA A 85 1.69 -16.62 -4.25
C ALA A 85 0.21 -16.90 -4.53
N ILE A 86 -0.43 -17.81 -3.78
CA ILE A 86 -1.87 -18.09 -3.90
C ILE A 86 -2.70 -16.85 -3.59
N LEU A 87 -2.40 -16.14 -2.50
CA LEU A 87 -3.13 -14.93 -2.13
C LEU A 87 -2.99 -13.84 -3.20
N GLN A 88 -1.80 -13.67 -3.76
CA GLN A 88 -1.57 -12.75 -4.87
C GLN A 88 -2.32 -13.18 -6.15
N MET A 89 -2.45 -14.49 -6.42
CA MET A 89 -3.26 -14.98 -7.55
C MET A 89 -4.74 -14.63 -7.36
N GLN A 90 -5.28 -14.85 -6.16
CA GLN A 90 -6.68 -14.53 -5.84
C GLN A 90 -6.97 -13.04 -6.04
N GLU A 91 -6.09 -12.17 -5.53
CA GLU A 91 -6.18 -10.72 -5.73
C GLU A 91 -6.13 -10.34 -7.22
N TYR A 92 -5.28 -11.02 -8.00
CA TYR A 92 -5.15 -10.77 -9.43
C TYR A 92 -6.40 -11.18 -10.23
N ILE A 93 -6.96 -12.36 -9.96
CA ILE A 93 -8.19 -12.87 -10.59
C ILE A 93 -9.35 -11.93 -10.27
N LYS A 94 -9.48 -11.55 -9.01
CA LYS A 94 -10.51 -10.63 -8.54
C LYS A 94 -10.44 -9.27 -9.25
N TYR A 95 -9.23 -8.71 -9.38
CA TYR A 95 -9.03 -7.47 -10.15
C TYR A 95 -9.42 -7.61 -11.63
N ALA A 96 -9.13 -8.76 -12.25
CA ALA A 96 -9.53 -9.02 -13.62
C ALA A 96 -11.06 -9.12 -13.77
N ASP A 97 -11.73 -9.80 -12.85
CA ASP A 97 -13.20 -9.89 -12.84
C ASP A 97 -13.86 -8.51 -12.66
N ASP A 98 -13.33 -7.68 -11.76
CA ASP A 98 -13.82 -6.30 -11.57
C ASP A 98 -13.63 -5.43 -12.82
N MET A 99 -12.53 -5.62 -13.57
CA MET A 99 -12.31 -4.93 -14.84
C MET A 99 -13.30 -5.34 -15.93
N LEU A 100 -13.92 -6.52 -15.82
CA LEU A 100 -14.93 -7.00 -16.75
C LEU A 100 -16.34 -6.51 -16.39
N LEU A 101 -16.55 -5.96 -15.19
CA LEU A 101 -17.82 -5.38 -14.79
C LEU A 101 -18.07 -4.04 -15.51
N PRO A 102 -19.30 -3.79 -15.99
CA PRO A 102 -19.71 -2.46 -16.44
C PRO A 102 -19.39 -1.39 -15.40
N GLU A 103 -19.02 -0.19 -15.84
CA GLU A 103 -18.58 0.91 -14.95
C GLU A 103 -19.60 1.22 -13.83
N SER A 104 -20.90 1.07 -14.13
CA SER A 104 -22.00 1.24 -13.17
C SER A 104 -22.13 0.13 -12.12
N LEU A 105 -21.54 -1.05 -12.36
CA LEU A 105 -21.53 -2.20 -11.44
C LEU A 105 -20.21 -2.31 -10.67
N ARG A 106 -19.14 -1.67 -11.14
CA ARG A 106 -17.86 -1.54 -10.41
C ARG A 106 -18.01 -0.83 -9.05
N GLU A 107 -19.00 0.04 -8.88
CA GLU A 107 -19.30 0.65 -7.57
C GLU A 107 -20.12 -0.26 -6.64
N ARG A 108 -20.75 -1.33 -7.16
CA ARG A 108 -21.71 -2.17 -6.43
C ARG A 108 -21.19 -3.56 -6.05
N SER A 109 -20.10 -4.07 -6.64
CA SER A 109 -19.49 -5.38 -6.30
C SER A 109 -18.73 -5.39 -4.96
N GLY A 110 -19.03 -4.45 -4.08
CA GLY A 110 -18.28 -4.16 -2.86
C GLY A 110 -17.29 -3.05 -3.17
N GLU A 111 -17.44 -1.89 -2.52
CA GLU A 111 -16.58 -0.73 -2.77
C GLU A 111 -15.11 -1.10 -2.50
N PHE A 112 -14.37 -1.41 -3.56
CA PHE A 112 -12.94 -1.62 -3.48
C PHE A 112 -12.28 -0.28 -3.23
N PHE A 113 -11.61 -0.19 -2.10
CA PHE A 113 -11.03 1.03 -1.59
C PHE A 113 -9.62 1.23 -2.15
N TYR A 114 -9.50 1.60 -3.43
CA TYR A 114 -8.21 1.93 -4.06
C TYR A 114 -7.57 3.25 -3.56
N GLY A 115 -8.17 3.91 -2.56
CA GLY A 115 -7.63 5.11 -1.91
C GLY A 115 -6.87 4.86 -0.61
N TYR A 116 -6.80 3.60 -0.15
CA TYR A 116 -6.20 3.23 1.13
C TYR A 116 -5.06 2.26 0.88
N GLY A 117 -3.94 2.45 1.58
CA GLY A 117 -2.88 1.43 1.60
C GLY A 117 -3.49 0.11 2.09
N LEU A 118 -3.10 -1.00 1.46
CA LEU A 118 -3.41 -2.34 1.97
C LEU A 118 -3.11 -2.40 3.48
N PRO A 119 -3.89 -3.14 4.29
CA PRO A 119 -3.53 -3.38 5.67
C PRO A 119 -2.07 -3.82 5.74
N PRO A 120 -1.29 -3.35 6.73
CA PRO A 120 0.11 -3.73 6.82
C PRO A 120 0.21 -5.25 6.98
N ASN A 121 1.28 -5.83 6.43
CA ASN A 121 1.38 -7.29 6.23
C ASN A 121 1.27 -8.09 7.54
N ASP A 122 1.61 -7.50 8.69
CA ASP A 122 1.45 -8.07 10.02
C ASP A 122 -0.03 -8.26 10.41
N GLU A 123 -0.90 -7.30 10.05
CA GLU A 123 -2.34 -7.42 10.25
C GLU A 123 -2.95 -8.49 9.33
N ILE A 124 -2.47 -8.57 8.08
CA ILE A 124 -2.89 -9.59 7.11
C ILE A 124 -2.54 -10.99 7.63
N GLU A 125 -1.29 -11.19 8.06
CA GLU A 125 -0.85 -12.47 8.65
C GLU A 125 -1.66 -12.83 9.90
N LEU A 126 -1.93 -11.88 10.80
CA LEU A 126 -2.72 -12.13 12.01
C LEU A 126 -4.17 -12.53 11.71
N ARG A 127 -4.81 -11.89 10.72
CA ARG A 127 -6.15 -12.25 10.24
C ARG A 127 -6.21 -13.70 9.78
N LEU A 128 -5.16 -14.11 9.08
CA LEU A 128 -5.04 -15.43 8.48
C LEU A 128 -4.66 -16.50 9.51
N GLU A 129 -3.81 -16.18 10.49
CA GLU A 129 -3.46 -17.06 11.62
C GLU A 129 -4.69 -17.43 12.47
N MET A 130 -5.61 -16.49 12.72
CA MET A 130 -6.81 -16.81 13.50
C MET A 130 -7.88 -17.58 12.69
N SER A 131 -7.60 -17.94 11.42
CA SER A 131 -8.39 -18.85 10.54
C SER A 131 -9.91 -18.59 10.46
N ARG A 132 -10.36 -17.39 10.80
CA ARG A 132 -11.81 -17.05 10.89
C ARG A 132 -12.19 -15.79 10.13
N ASP A 133 -11.24 -15.14 9.47
CA ASP A 133 -11.49 -13.93 8.70
C ASP A 133 -10.99 -14.08 7.25
N GLU A 134 -11.85 -14.64 6.41
CA GLU A 134 -11.62 -14.84 4.96
C GLU A 134 -12.06 -13.62 4.12
N ARG A 135 -12.40 -12.50 4.76
CA ARG A 135 -12.90 -11.32 4.05
C ARG A 135 -11.81 -10.74 3.15
N PRO A 136 -12.14 -10.32 1.91
CA PRO A 136 -11.11 -9.82 0.98
C PRO A 136 -10.50 -8.50 1.46
N PHE A 137 -9.16 -8.42 1.55
CA PHE A 137 -8.42 -7.31 2.15
C PHE A 137 -8.67 -5.93 1.53
N ASN A 138 -9.09 -5.90 0.26
CA ASN A 138 -9.33 -4.69 -0.53
C ASN A 138 -10.80 -4.25 -0.58
N THR A 139 -11.69 -4.91 0.16
CA THR A 139 -13.12 -4.55 0.21
C THR A 139 -13.46 -3.78 1.47
N LEU A 140 -14.59 -3.07 1.44
CA LEU A 140 -15.16 -2.43 2.63
C LEU A 140 -15.34 -3.41 3.80
N GLU A 141 -15.65 -4.66 3.50
CA GLU A 141 -15.81 -5.72 4.49
C GLU A 141 -14.47 -6.20 5.06
N GLY A 142 -13.42 -6.29 4.23
CA GLY A 142 -12.06 -6.55 4.70
C GLY A 142 -11.42 -5.38 5.45
N CYS A 143 -11.81 -4.14 5.15
CA CYS A 143 -11.38 -2.96 5.92
C CYS A 143 -12.07 -2.83 7.28
N ARG A 144 -13.12 -3.63 7.56
CA ARG A 144 -13.68 -3.70 8.90
C ARG A 144 -12.61 -4.24 9.86
N PRO A 145 -12.70 -3.88 11.15
CA PRO A 145 -11.79 -4.37 12.15
C PRO A 145 -11.81 -5.87 12.25
N PHE A 146 -10.67 -6.37 12.68
CA PHE A 146 -10.46 -7.76 13.01
C PHE A 146 -10.01 -7.88 14.48
N PRO A 147 -10.51 -8.89 15.23
CA PRO A 147 -11.55 -9.85 14.85
C PRO A 147 -12.96 -9.27 14.92
N LEU A 148 -13.87 -9.82 14.10
CA LEU A 148 -15.29 -9.48 14.12
C LEU A 148 -15.88 -9.77 15.51
N GLY A 149 -16.53 -8.77 16.12
CA GLY A 149 -17.20 -8.90 17.42
C GLY A 149 -16.44 -8.38 18.64
N MET A 150 -15.25 -7.79 18.47
CA MET A 150 -14.67 -6.93 19.51
C MET A 150 -15.26 -5.51 19.42
N PRO A 151 -15.36 -4.75 20.54
CA PRO A 151 -15.73 -3.34 20.46
C PRO A 151 -14.63 -2.59 19.69
N THR A 152 -14.98 -2.02 18.55
CA THR A 152 -13.99 -1.50 17.60
C THR A 152 -14.09 0.00 17.56
N THR A 153 -13.26 0.63 18.38
CA THR A 153 -13.17 2.07 18.40
C THR A 153 -12.09 2.50 17.39
N TYR A 154 -12.45 3.41 16.49
CA TYR A 154 -11.58 3.95 15.45
C TYR A 154 -11.05 5.31 15.88
N VAL A 155 -9.78 5.56 15.58
CA VAL A 155 -9.18 6.88 15.75
C VAL A 155 -8.91 7.46 14.38
N VAL A 156 -9.44 8.64 14.11
CA VAL A 156 -9.09 9.48 12.96
C VAL A 156 -8.08 10.52 13.43
N TYR A 157 -6.82 10.35 13.04
CA TYR A 157 -5.75 11.31 13.28
C TYR A 157 -5.80 12.47 12.29
N LYS A 158 -6.08 12.16 11.02
CA LYS A 158 -6.26 13.12 9.93
C LYS A 158 -7.48 12.72 9.09
N GLY A 159 -8.42 13.64 8.95
CA GLY A 159 -9.67 13.44 8.23
C GLY A 159 -10.50 14.72 8.27
N ARG A 160 -11.76 14.66 7.82
CA ARG A 160 -12.69 15.79 7.90
C ARG A 160 -12.89 16.26 9.33
N VAL A 161 -13.21 15.32 10.23
CA VAL A 161 -13.30 15.54 11.67
C VAL A 161 -12.41 14.52 12.38
N PRO A 162 -11.19 14.89 12.82
CA PRO A 162 -10.36 14.05 13.66
C PRO A 162 -11.03 13.74 14.99
N GLY A 163 -10.83 12.54 15.52
CA GLY A 163 -11.49 12.11 16.75
C GLY A 163 -11.53 10.60 16.94
N VAL A 164 -12.25 10.18 17.97
CA VAL A 164 -12.46 8.78 18.33
C VAL A 164 -13.92 8.42 18.03
N TYR A 165 -14.14 7.33 17.31
CA TYR A 165 -15.44 6.91 16.78
C TYR A 165 -15.72 5.46 17.17
N ASP A 166 -16.94 5.15 17.61
CA ASP A 166 -17.34 3.78 17.95
C ASP A 166 -18.00 3.05 16.77
N ASP A 167 -18.45 3.80 15.76
CA ASP A 167 -19.13 3.27 14.59
C ASP A 167 -18.28 3.39 13.32
N TRP A 168 -18.31 2.33 12.50
CA TRP A 168 -17.56 2.26 11.24
C TRP A 168 -18.04 3.28 10.21
N GLU A 169 -19.35 3.51 10.09
CA GLU A 169 -19.91 4.43 9.09
C GLU A 169 -19.56 5.88 9.45
N ASP A 170 -19.66 6.25 10.72
CA ASP A 170 -19.25 7.56 11.22
C ASP A 170 -17.78 7.85 10.92
N TYR A 171 -16.92 6.89 11.28
CA TYR A 171 -15.50 6.92 10.99
C TYR A 171 -15.23 7.01 9.47
N ARG A 172 -15.88 6.15 8.67
CA ARG A 172 -15.71 6.09 7.21
C ARG A 172 -16.05 7.42 6.58
N ARG A 173 -17.12 8.11 7.03
CA ARG A 173 -17.49 9.44 6.53
C ARG A 173 -16.37 10.47 6.73
N GLN A 174 -15.56 10.34 7.79
CA GLN A 174 -14.48 11.30 8.04
C GLN A 174 -13.26 11.10 7.13
N VAL A 175 -12.98 9.86 6.72
CA VAL A 175 -11.77 9.52 5.98
C VAL A 175 -12.01 9.25 4.49
N HIS A 176 -13.23 8.87 4.09
CA HIS A 176 -13.55 8.44 2.73
C HIS A 176 -13.25 9.55 1.71
N ARG A 177 -12.36 9.26 0.75
CA ARG A 177 -11.89 10.21 -0.27
C ARG A 177 -11.24 11.49 0.33
N PHE A 178 -10.77 11.44 1.58
CA PHE A 178 -10.01 12.54 2.18
C PHE A 178 -8.51 12.32 1.90
N SER A 179 -7.89 13.23 1.14
CA SER A 179 -6.47 13.13 0.78
C SER A 179 -5.57 13.23 2.01
N GLY A 180 -4.58 12.34 2.12
CA GLY A 180 -3.66 12.32 3.26
C GLY A 180 -4.30 11.99 4.60
N ASN A 181 -5.44 11.28 4.59
CA ASN A 181 -6.08 10.78 5.81
C ASN A 181 -5.13 9.86 6.59
N SER A 182 -5.38 9.76 7.89
CA SER A 182 -4.62 8.90 8.80
C SER A 182 -5.55 8.45 9.89
N TYR A 183 -5.65 7.14 10.10
CA TYR A 183 -6.54 6.55 11.08
C TYR A 183 -6.06 5.15 11.48
N LYS A 184 -6.64 4.61 12.56
CA LYS A 184 -6.41 3.23 13.00
C LYS A 184 -7.57 2.73 13.87
N GLY A 185 -7.94 1.46 13.72
CA GLY A 185 -8.88 0.77 14.62
C GLY A 185 -8.17 0.19 15.84
N TYR A 186 -8.87 0.13 16.97
CA TYR A 186 -8.40 -0.43 18.22
C TYR A 186 -9.45 -1.36 18.86
N PRO A 187 -9.01 -2.39 19.60
CA PRO A 187 -9.90 -3.37 20.24
C PRO A 187 -10.62 -2.81 21.47
N THR A 188 -10.20 -1.65 22.00
CA THR A 188 -10.86 -1.00 23.13
C THR A 188 -10.86 0.51 22.95
N ARG A 189 -11.93 1.15 23.43
CA ARG A 189 -12.05 2.62 23.47
C ARG A 189 -10.93 3.27 24.26
N VAL A 190 -10.53 2.67 25.38
CA VAL A 190 -9.45 3.18 26.24
C VAL A 190 -8.13 3.23 25.47
N GLU A 191 -7.81 2.20 24.70
CA GLU A 191 -6.60 2.22 23.87
C GLU A 191 -6.69 3.29 22.77
N ALA A 192 -7.84 3.39 22.09
CA ALA A 192 -8.10 4.38 21.05
C ALA A 192 -7.91 5.82 21.57
N GLU A 193 -8.56 6.16 22.69
CA GLU A 193 -8.46 7.46 23.34
C GLU A 193 -7.02 7.75 23.79
N GLY A 194 -6.34 6.77 24.39
CA GLY A 194 -4.95 6.90 24.80
C GLY A 194 -4.00 7.16 23.62
N ARG A 195 -4.25 6.52 22.48
CA ARG A 195 -3.47 6.74 21.25
C ARG A 195 -3.74 8.11 20.63
N TYR A 196 -5.00 8.53 20.59
CA TYR A 196 -5.39 9.85 20.11
C TYR A 196 -4.81 10.97 20.97
N ALA A 197 -4.86 10.83 22.31
CA ALA A 197 -4.26 11.80 23.24
C ALA A 197 -2.74 11.95 23.04
N ARG A 198 -2.02 10.85 22.81
CA ARG A 198 -0.57 10.90 22.51
C ARG A 198 -0.31 11.60 21.18
N TYR A 199 -1.14 11.36 20.17
CA TYR A 199 -1.04 12.06 18.89
C TYR A 199 -1.19 13.57 19.07
N LEU A 200 -2.24 14.03 19.78
CA LEU A 200 -2.45 15.46 20.07
C LEU A 200 -1.28 16.07 20.86
N ALA A 201 -0.76 15.35 21.85
CA ALA A 201 0.40 15.80 22.61
C ALA A 201 1.66 15.93 21.75
N GLY A 202 1.86 15.02 20.78
CA GLY A 202 2.93 15.10 19.79
C GLY A 202 2.78 16.31 18.88
N GLU A 203 1.58 16.54 18.37
CA GLU A 203 1.26 17.67 17.48
C GLU A 203 1.49 19.02 18.18
N MET A 204 1.07 19.16 19.44
CA MET A 204 1.35 20.35 20.26
C MET A 204 2.85 20.58 20.48
N ARG A 205 3.63 19.51 20.73
CA ARG A 205 5.09 19.60 20.87
C ARG A 205 5.75 20.05 19.58
N ASP A 206 5.30 19.52 18.45
CA ASP A 206 5.82 19.87 17.13
C ASP A 206 5.48 21.31 16.75
N MET A 207 4.26 21.77 17.02
CA MET A 207 3.87 23.17 16.87
C MET A 207 4.74 24.10 17.72
N ARG A 208 4.97 23.76 19.00
CA ARG A 208 5.85 24.55 19.88
C ARG A 208 7.28 24.60 19.33
N ARG A 209 7.82 23.47 18.89
CA ARG A 209 9.16 23.39 18.29
C ARG A 209 9.27 24.26 17.03
N ASN A 210 8.29 24.17 16.14
CA ASN A 210 8.26 24.99 14.92
C ASN A 210 8.15 26.48 15.25
N ARG A 211 7.30 26.87 16.20
CA ARG A 211 7.23 28.26 16.69
C ARG A 211 8.57 28.75 17.23
N MET A 212 9.27 27.93 18.02
CA MET A 212 10.62 28.29 18.51
C MET A 212 11.63 28.45 17.37
N LYS A 213 11.60 27.57 16.37
CA LYS A 213 12.45 27.71 15.17
C LYS A 213 12.15 29.00 14.42
N THR A 214 10.87 29.35 14.23
CA THR A 214 10.46 30.60 13.60
C THR A 214 10.92 31.81 14.42
N MET A 215 10.77 31.80 15.74
CA MET A 215 11.24 32.90 16.61
C MET A 215 12.76 33.04 16.60
N ALA A 216 13.50 31.93 16.61
CA ALA A 216 14.96 31.95 16.49
C ALA A 216 15.43 32.55 15.16
N PHE A 217 14.76 32.20 14.06
CA PHE A 217 15.03 32.79 12.75
C PHE A 217 14.74 34.30 12.72
N VAL A 218 13.60 34.74 13.26
CA VAL A 218 13.25 36.17 13.36
C VAL A 218 14.26 36.93 14.20
N MET A 219 14.68 36.40 15.35
CA MET A 219 15.72 37.00 16.19
C MET A 219 17.07 37.09 15.47
N MET A 220 17.46 36.05 14.72
CA MET A 220 18.67 36.07 13.90
C MET A 220 18.61 37.22 12.88
N VAL A 221 17.50 37.37 12.16
CA VAL A 221 17.32 38.45 11.17
C VAL A 221 17.37 39.84 11.82
N ILE A 222 16.75 40.03 12.99
CA ILE A 222 16.81 41.31 13.71
C ILE A 222 18.26 41.64 14.09
N VAL A 223 19.00 40.68 14.66
CA VAL A 223 20.40 40.89 15.06
C VAL A 223 21.27 41.22 13.85
N THR A 224 21.12 40.53 12.72
CA THR A 224 21.89 40.84 11.52
C THR A 224 21.57 42.23 10.97
N MET A 225 20.30 42.65 10.99
CA MET A 225 19.91 44.02 10.60
C MET A 225 20.54 45.08 11.50
N LEU A 226 20.56 44.86 12.83
CA LEU A 226 21.18 45.78 13.79
C LEU A 226 22.71 45.90 13.58
N VAL A 227 23.39 44.79 13.31
CA VAL A 227 24.83 44.79 13.02
C VAL A 227 25.13 45.54 11.72
N MET A 228 24.36 45.28 10.66
CA MET A 228 24.52 45.99 9.39
C MET A 228 24.26 47.50 9.55
N PHE A 229 23.24 47.88 10.32
CA PHE A 229 22.98 49.28 10.63
C PHE A 229 24.14 49.94 11.39
N TYR A 230 24.72 49.25 12.39
CA TYR A 230 25.89 49.75 13.13
C TYR A 230 27.08 50.01 12.21
N VAL A 231 27.39 49.07 11.30
CA VAL A 231 28.49 49.21 10.33
C VAL A 231 28.28 50.36 9.34
N ILE A 232 27.03 50.74 9.05
CA ILE A 232 26.74 51.88 8.16
C ILE A 232 26.91 53.22 8.89
N VAL A 233 26.65 53.26 10.20
CA VAL A 233 26.66 54.49 11.01
C VAL A 233 28.05 54.84 11.52
N VAL A 234 28.92 53.85 11.76
CA VAL A 234 30.30 54.02 12.24
C VAL A 234 31.28 54.04 11.07
#